data_AF-A0A965HFV6-F1
#
_entry.id   AF-A0A965HFV6-F1
#
_cell.length_a   1.000
_cell.length_b   1.000
_cell.length_c   1.000
_cell.angle_alpha   90.00
_cell.angle_beta   90.00
_cell.angle_gamma   90.00
#
_symmetry.space_group_name_H-M   'P 1'
#
loop_
_entity.id
_entity.type
_entity.pdbx_description
1 polymer ?
#
loop_
_entity_poly.entity_id
_entity_poly.type
_entity_poly.pdbx_seq_one_letter_code
_entity_poly.pdbx_strand_id
1 'polypeptide(L)'
;MNILFVATEMAPHAKVGGLADVMAALPQALARAGHGVSLAVPLHRSLKKSGEFRPTDLTMEIMVAGRSWPARIWEGQRGEVMLWGIERDEFFDRSHPYGDGKGDYPDSLDRFNFLARAAVELARYIEPTPDILHANDWHAALVPAHCAALGLPMKTVFTIHNLKYQGEFPAGEFSSLGLPSGMYSPEGLEFYGSVNLMKGAVLLADAVTTVSPTYAKEIQEWHRRGKLESGDRP
;
A
#
# COMPACT_ATOMS: atom_id res chain seq x y z
N MET A 1 13.47 2.05 16.28
CA MET A 1 12.24 1.44 15.74
C MET A 1 12.60 0.69 14.49
N ASN A 2 11.84 -0.35 14.19
CA ASN A 2 11.87 -1.10 12.94
C ASN A 2 10.66 -0.70 12.10
N ILE A 3 10.90 -0.25 10.86
CA ILE A 3 9.87 0.32 9.99
C ILE A 3 9.85 -0.50 8.70
N LEU A 4 8.67 -1.04 8.37
CA LEU A 4 8.40 -1.66 7.08
C LEU A 4 7.58 -0.71 6.22
N PHE A 5 8.21 -0.14 5.19
CA PHE A 5 7.52 0.59 4.14
C PHE A 5 6.79 -0.39 3.22
N VAL A 6 5.59 -0.02 2.79
CA VAL A 6 4.83 -0.75 1.77
C VAL A 6 4.46 0.24 0.67
N ALA A 7 4.91 -0.03 -0.55
CA ALA A 7 4.68 0.80 -1.72
C ALA A 7 4.67 -0.03 -2.99
N THR A 8 4.19 0.54 -4.09
CA THR A 8 4.18 -0.09 -5.42
C THR A 8 5.38 0.26 -6.28
N GLU A 9 6.08 1.35 -5.93
CA GLU A 9 7.14 1.93 -6.75
C GLU A 9 8.46 2.00 -5.99
N MET A 10 9.55 1.79 -6.73
CA MET A 10 10.91 1.94 -6.25
C MET A 10 11.82 2.35 -7.40
N ALA A 11 12.39 3.56 -7.31
CA ALA A 11 13.33 4.04 -8.32
C ALA A 11 14.63 3.21 -8.29
N PRO A 12 15.35 3.05 -9.42
CA PRO A 12 15.00 3.56 -10.74
C PRO A 12 14.12 2.62 -11.58
N HIS A 13 13.84 1.40 -11.13
CA HIS A 13 13.28 0.35 -11.99
C HIS A 13 11.75 0.30 -12.06
N ALA A 14 11.04 0.49 -10.93
CA ALA A 14 9.58 0.57 -10.90
C ALA A 14 9.17 2.00 -10.58
N LYS A 15 9.30 2.88 -11.58
CA LYS A 15 9.02 4.31 -11.44
C LYS A 15 7.96 4.76 -12.44
N VAL A 16 6.87 5.30 -11.91
CA VAL A 16 5.79 5.94 -12.67
C VAL A 16 5.67 7.40 -12.25
N GLY A 17 5.74 7.68 -10.95
CA GLY A 17 5.59 9.02 -10.39
C GLY A 17 6.62 9.33 -9.30
N GLY A 18 6.29 10.32 -8.47
CA GLY A 18 7.14 10.77 -7.37
C GLY A 18 7.27 9.77 -6.22
N LEU A 19 6.32 8.83 -6.08
CA LEU A 19 6.37 7.79 -5.04
C LEU A 19 7.69 7.00 -5.10
N ALA A 20 8.14 6.62 -6.29
CA ALA A 20 9.39 5.90 -6.50
C ALA A 20 10.61 6.63 -5.94
N ASP A 21 10.64 7.96 -6.09
CA ASP A 21 11.72 8.82 -5.60
C ASP A 21 11.67 8.95 -4.08
N VAL A 22 10.46 9.07 -3.50
CA VAL A 22 10.30 9.06 -2.04
C VAL A 22 10.77 7.73 -1.46
N MET A 23 10.43 6.60 -2.07
CA MET A 23 10.87 5.28 -1.63
C MET A 23 12.38 5.07 -1.79
N ALA A 24 13.05 5.80 -2.68
CA ALA A 24 14.50 5.78 -2.78
C ALA A 24 15.20 6.65 -1.71
N ALA A 25 14.57 7.74 -1.27
CA ALA A 25 15.19 8.75 -0.41
C ALA A 25 14.81 8.62 1.07
N LEU A 26 13.52 8.50 1.40
CA LEU A 26 13.01 8.54 2.77
C LEU A 26 13.46 7.32 3.59
N PRO A 27 13.34 6.07 3.11
CA PRO A 27 13.84 4.91 3.84
C PRO A 27 15.33 5.02 4.20
N GLN A 28 16.16 5.51 3.28
CA GLN A 28 17.59 5.73 3.50
C GLN A 28 17.86 6.81 4.56
N ALA A 29 17.07 7.90 4.55
CA ALA A 29 17.20 8.96 5.53
C ALA A 29 16.87 8.49 6.94
N LEU A 30 15.84 7.65 7.09
CA LEU A 30 15.45 7.06 8.38
C LEU A 30 16.46 6.00 8.86
N ALA A 31 17.03 5.21 7.95
CA ALA A 31 18.10 4.27 8.29
C ALA A 31 19.32 5.02 8.87
N ARG A 32 19.75 6.10 8.20
CA ARG A 32 20.82 6.99 8.70
C ARG A 32 20.48 7.68 10.02
N ALA A 33 19.20 7.82 10.35
CA ALA A 33 18.74 8.34 11.64
C ALA A 33 18.73 7.27 12.76
N GLY A 34 19.21 6.05 12.48
CA GLY A 34 19.35 4.97 13.45
C GLY A 34 18.12 4.06 13.57
N HIS A 35 17.28 4.00 12.54
CA HIS A 35 16.13 3.08 12.50
C HIS A 35 16.45 1.83 11.68
N GLY A 36 15.89 0.68 12.07
CA GLY A 36 15.85 -0.49 11.19
C GLY A 36 14.80 -0.24 10.12
N VAL A 37 15.19 -0.26 8.84
CA VAL A 37 14.27 0.10 7.75
C VAL A 37 14.25 -1.00 6.70
N SER A 38 13.04 -1.39 6.32
CA SER A 38 12.80 -2.28 5.20
C SER A 38 11.69 -1.75 4.30
N LEU A 39 11.68 -2.20 3.04
CA LEU A 39 10.73 -1.79 2.01
C LEU A 39 10.17 -3.03 1.31
N ALA A 40 8.88 -3.28 1.48
CA ALA A 40 8.12 -4.27 0.72
C ALA A 40 7.52 -3.62 -0.53
N VAL A 41 7.77 -4.25 -1.68
CA VAL A 41 7.25 -3.86 -2.98
C VAL A 41 6.72 -5.07 -3.75
N PRO A 42 5.69 -4.91 -4.59
CA PRO A 42 5.37 -5.94 -5.59
C PRO A 42 6.59 -6.13 -6.49
N LEU A 43 6.99 -7.37 -6.73
CA LEU A 43 8.15 -7.68 -7.57
C LEU A 43 7.77 -7.54 -9.06
N HIS A 44 7.61 -6.30 -9.50
CA HIS A 44 7.35 -5.97 -10.89
C HIS A 44 8.45 -6.50 -11.81
N ARG A 45 8.10 -6.77 -13.08
CA ARG A 45 9.04 -7.24 -14.11
C ARG A 45 10.36 -6.47 -14.13
N SER A 46 10.31 -5.14 -14.00
CA SER A 46 11.48 -4.27 -14.02
C SER A 46 12.36 -4.44 -12.78
N LEU A 47 11.77 -4.61 -11.59
CA LEU A 47 12.48 -4.90 -10.34
C LEU A 47 13.09 -6.30 -10.36
N LYS A 48 12.35 -7.30 -10.84
CA LYS A 48 12.86 -8.68 -10.99
C LYS A 48 14.09 -8.75 -11.89
N LYS A 49 14.17 -7.88 -12.91
CA LYS A 49 15.30 -7.79 -13.85
C LYS A 49 16.43 -6.85 -13.40
N SER A 50 16.25 -6.11 -12.31
CA SER A 50 17.26 -5.15 -11.82
C SER A 50 18.54 -5.80 -11.30
N GLY A 51 18.44 -7.05 -10.83
CA GLY A 51 19.51 -7.72 -10.10
C GLY A 51 19.61 -7.32 -8.61
N GLU A 52 18.75 -6.42 -8.13
CA GLU A 52 18.70 -6.01 -6.71
C GLU A 52 18.03 -7.05 -5.82
N PHE A 53 17.24 -7.97 -6.39
CA PHE A 53 16.51 -8.98 -5.65
C PHE A 53 17.01 -10.39 -5.96
N ARG A 54 17.01 -11.25 -4.94
CA ARG A 54 17.27 -12.69 -5.04
C ARG A 54 16.11 -13.46 -4.42
N PRO A 55 15.72 -14.60 -5.00
CA PRO A 55 14.66 -15.42 -4.43
C PRO A 55 15.11 -16.01 -3.10
N THR A 56 14.19 -16.07 -2.14
CA THR A 56 14.36 -16.83 -0.89
C THR A 56 13.60 -18.16 -0.98
N ASP A 57 13.78 -19.02 0.01
CA ASP A 57 12.96 -20.25 0.15
C ASP A 57 11.57 -19.96 0.77
N LEU A 58 11.28 -18.71 1.15
CA LEU A 58 10.01 -18.33 1.77
C LEU A 58 8.91 -18.17 0.72
N THR A 59 7.83 -18.94 0.91
CA THR A 59 6.56 -18.75 0.22
C THR A 59 5.44 -18.66 1.26
N MET A 60 4.58 -17.66 1.13
CA MET A 60 3.47 -17.41 2.05
C MET A 60 2.13 -17.59 1.33
N GLU A 61 1.14 -18.19 1.98
CA GLU A 61 -0.19 -18.36 1.42
C GLU A 61 -1.09 -17.17 1.76
N ILE A 62 -1.51 -16.43 0.73
CA ILE A 62 -2.28 -15.18 0.86
C ILE A 62 -3.69 -15.39 0.31
N MET A 63 -4.68 -15.33 1.20
CA MET A 63 -6.10 -15.37 0.80
C MET A 63 -6.54 -14.05 0.16
N VAL A 64 -7.04 -14.08 -1.07
CA VAL A 64 -7.64 -12.94 -1.78
C VAL A 64 -8.85 -13.44 -2.56
N ALA A 65 -9.98 -12.75 -2.48
CA ALA A 65 -11.22 -13.13 -3.16
C ALA A 65 -11.64 -14.60 -2.92
N GLY A 66 -11.47 -15.10 -1.69
CA GLY A 66 -11.81 -16.48 -1.32
C GLY A 66 -10.86 -17.56 -1.83
N ARG A 67 -9.75 -17.19 -2.48
CA ARG A 67 -8.72 -18.11 -3.00
C ARG A 67 -7.38 -17.90 -2.31
N SER A 68 -6.66 -18.99 -2.03
CA SER A 68 -5.26 -18.91 -1.59
C SER A 68 -4.33 -18.72 -2.79
N TRP A 69 -3.46 -17.73 -2.68
CA TRP A 69 -2.43 -17.41 -3.65
C TRP A 69 -1.06 -17.47 -2.97
N PRO A 70 -0.08 -18.21 -3.48
CA PRO A 70 1.25 -18.17 -2.89
C PRO A 70 1.85 -16.77 -3.10
N ALA A 71 2.76 -16.34 -2.24
CA ALA A 71 3.58 -15.15 -2.42
C ALA A 71 5.03 -15.60 -2.26
N ARG A 72 5.79 -15.65 -3.36
CA ARG A 72 7.22 -15.97 -3.27
C ARG A 72 7.94 -14.71 -2.81
N ILE A 73 8.70 -14.82 -1.73
CA ILE A 73 9.42 -13.68 -1.17
C ILE A 73 10.83 -13.64 -1.72
N TRP A 74 11.21 -12.47 -2.20
CA TRP A 74 12.55 -12.15 -2.63
C TRP A 74 13.14 -11.14 -1.67
N GLU A 75 14.45 -11.20 -1.48
CA GLU A 75 15.17 -10.26 -0.64
C GLU A 75 16.21 -9.50 -1.46
N GLY A 76 16.53 -8.30 -1.00
CA GLY A 76 17.55 -7.45 -1.58
C GLY A 76 18.05 -6.46 -0.54
N GLN A 77 19.09 -5.71 -0.88
CA GLN A 77 19.60 -4.67 0.00
C GLN A 77 20.06 -3.47 -0.81
N ARG A 78 19.69 -2.29 -0.33
CA ARG A 78 20.18 -1.02 -0.88
C ARG A 78 20.65 -0.15 0.27
N GLY A 79 21.96 0.07 0.36
CA GLY A 79 22.55 0.72 1.52
C GLY A 79 22.16 -0.03 2.80
N GLU A 80 21.58 0.67 3.77
CA GLU A 80 21.13 0.11 5.05
C GLU A 80 19.67 -0.37 5.02
N VAL A 81 18.98 -0.26 3.88
CA VAL A 81 17.56 -0.62 3.74
C VAL A 81 17.45 -2.03 3.18
N MET A 82 16.75 -2.90 3.91
CA MET A 82 16.36 -4.23 3.42
C MET A 82 15.19 -4.13 2.45
N LEU A 83 15.27 -4.84 1.34
CA LEU A 83 14.23 -4.87 0.32
C LEU A 83 13.51 -6.23 0.35
N TRP A 84 12.19 -6.19 0.26
CA TRP A 84 11.34 -7.37 0.17
C TRP A 84 10.51 -7.31 -1.11
N GLY A 85 10.81 -8.20 -2.06
CA GLY A 85 10.06 -8.35 -3.30
C GLY A 85 8.95 -9.38 -3.12
N ILE A 86 7.70 -8.94 -3.23
CA ILE A 86 6.53 -9.82 -3.15
C ILE A 86 6.19 -10.27 -4.56
N GLU A 87 6.52 -11.51 -4.89
CA GLU A 87 6.35 -12.02 -6.23
C GLU A 87 5.06 -12.83 -6.39
N ARG A 88 4.29 -12.42 -7.40
CA ARG A 88 3.12 -13.10 -7.93
C ARG A 88 2.98 -12.67 -9.39
N ASP A 89 3.56 -13.45 -10.30
CA ASP A 89 3.67 -13.07 -11.72
C ASP A 89 2.29 -12.80 -12.34
N GLU A 90 1.25 -13.53 -11.92
CA GLU A 90 -0.14 -13.28 -12.32
C GLU A 90 -0.64 -11.89 -11.98
N PHE A 91 -0.08 -11.20 -10.98
CA PHE A 91 -0.47 -9.85 -10.59
C PHE A 91 0.55 -8.77 -10.99
N PHE A 92 1.84 -9.09 -10.98
CA PHE A 92 2.91 -8.08 -11.05
C PHE A 92 3.87 -8.23 -12.23
N ASP A 93 3.87 -9.35 -12.95
CA ASP A 93 4.61 -9.48 -14.22
C ASP A 93 3.81 -8.84 -15.37
N ARG A 94 3.79 -7.51 -15.38
CA ARG A 94 3.08 -6.67 -16.34
C ARG A 94 4.03 -5.69 -17.01
N SER A 95 3.59 -5.11 -18.13
CA SER A 95 4.36 -4.07 -18.83
C SER A 95 4.44 -2.77 -18.03
N HIS A 96 3.37 -2.42 -17.30
CA HIS A 96 3.32 -1.26 -16.43
C HIS A 96 2.68 -1.62 -15.08
N PRO A 97 2.95 -0.87 -14.00
CA PRO A 97 2.40 -1.17 -12.66
C PRO A 97 0.88 -1.05 -12.54
N TYR A 98 0.24 -0.11 -13.25
CA TYR A 98 -1.16 0.27 -12.96
C TYR A 98 -2.15 -0.07 -14.08
N GLY A 99 -1.73 -0.05 -15.34
CA GLY A 99 -2.62 -0.26 -16.48
C GLY A 99 -1.89 -0.38 -17.81
N ASP A 100 -2.61 -0.69 -18.88
CA ASP A 100 -2.05 -0.95 -20.22
C ASP A 100 -2.31 0.19 -21.23
N GLY A 101 -2.55 1.40 -20.74
CA GLY A 101 -2.83 2.59 -21.55
C GLY A 101 -4.31 2.75 -21.95
N LYS A 102 -5.16 1.74 -21.69
CA LYS A 102 -6.62 1.84 -21.85
C LYS A 102 -7.37 2.16 -20.56
N GLY A 103 -6.66 2.15 -19.44
CA GLY A 103 -7.21 2.34 -18.10
C GLY A 103 -6.46 1.47 -17.09
N ASP A 104 -6.96 1.46 -15.86
CA ASP A 104 -6.45 0.59 -14.81
C ASP A 104 -6.76 -0.88 -15.13
N TYR A 105 -5.93 -1.80 -14.64
CA TYR A 105 -6.22 -3.22 -14.78
C TYR A 105 -7.51 -3.60 -14.02
N PRO A 106 -8.38 -4.47 -14.58
CA PRO A 106 -9.65 -4.81 -13.95
C PRO A 106 -9.49 -5.58 -12.64
N ASP A 107 -8.35 -6.27 -12.45
CA ASP A 107 -7.99 -7.01 -11.24
C ASP A 107 -7.22 -6.15 -10.22
N SER A 108 -7.19 -4.82 -10.38
CA SER A 108 -6.40 -3.94 -9.52
C SER A 108 -6.74 -4.08 -8.04
N LEU A 109 -8.02 -4.27 -7.69
CA LEU A 109 -8.41 -4.50 -6.31
C LEU A 109 -7.73 -5.74 -5.72
N ASP A 110 -7.81 -6.88 -6.42
CA ASP A 110 -7.21 -8.14 -5.98
C ASP A 110 -5.69 -8.03 -5.87
N ARG A 111 -5.06 -7.39 -6.85
CA ARG A 111 -3.59 -7.19 -6.90
C ARG A 111 -3.09 -6.42 -5.68
N PHE A 112 -3.78 -5.34 -5.32
CA PHE A 112 -3.34 -4.47 -4.24
C PHE A 112 -3.84 -4.94 -2.86
N ASN A 113 -4.95 -5.68 -2.80
CA ASN A 113 -5.31 -6.47 -1.62
C ASN A 113 -4.26 -7.56 -1.34
N PHE A 114 -3.80 -8.27 -2.38
CA PHE A 114 -2.72 -9.25 -2.27
C PHE A 114 -1.44 -8.62 -1.72
N LEU A 115 -1.02 -7.47 -2.26
CA LEU A 115 0.15 -6.74 -1.75
C LEU A 115 0.01 -6.40 -0.27
N ALA A 116 -1.13 -5.82 0.13
CA ALA A 116 -1.38 -5.43 1.51
C ALA A 116 -1.35 -6.63 2.46
N ARG A 117 -2.05 -7.72 2.13
CA ARG A 117 -2.06 -8.94 2.96
C ARG A 117 -0.69 -9.61 3.03
N ALA A 118 0.01 -9.71 1.90
CA ALA A 118 1.37 -10.24 1.86
C ALA A 118 2.33 -9.41 2.73
N ALA A 119 2.25 -8.08 2.68
CA ALA A 119 3.08 -7.21 3.53
C ALA A 119 2.77 -7.37 5.02
N VAL A 120 1.49 -7.52 5.39
CA VAL A 120 1.07 -7.76 6.78
C VAL A 120 1.56 -9.11 7.29
N GLU A 121 1.42 -10.18 6.49
CA GLU A 121 1.93 -11.50 6.86
C GLU A 121 3.47 -11.51 6.91
N LEU A 122 4.14 -10.79 6.01
CA LEU A 122 5.60 -10.66 6.00
C LEU A 122 6.09 -9.95 7.27
N ALA A 123 5.41 -8.88 7.69
CA ALA A 123 5.73 -8.16 8.92
C ALA A 123 5.65 -9.04 10.18
N ARG A 124 4.79 -10.07 10.18
CA ARG A 124 4.69 -11.04 11.29
C ARG A 124 5.79 -12.10 11.26
N TYR A 125 6.46 -12.27 10.12
CA TYR A 125 7.46 -13.29 9.89
C TYR A 125 8.90 -12.76 10.05
N ILE A 126 9.17 -11.54 9.57
CA ILE A 126 10.53 -10.99 9.54
C ILE A 126 11.00 -10.53 10.91
N GLU A 127 12.30 -10.70 11.15
CA GLU A 127 12.98 -10.22 12.35
C GLU A 127 14.06 -9.17 11.99
N PRO A 128 14.20 -8.09 12.77
CA PRO A 128 13.35 -7.74 13.91
C PRO A 128 11.93 -7.35 13.49
N THR A 129 10.94 -7.81 14.25
CA THR A 129 9.51 -7.49 14.00
C THR A 129 9.32 -5.97 13.82
N PRO A 130 8.64 -5.50 12.77
CA PRO A 130 8.39 -4.08 12.56
C PRO A 130 7.52 -3.49 13.68
N ASP A 131 7.93 -2.33 14.21
CA ASP A 131 7.08 -1.53 15.09
C ASP A 131 6.02 -0.78 14.28
N ILE A 132 6.36 -0.40 13.04
CA ILE A 132 5.54 0.43 12.15
C ILE A 132 5.44 -0.20 10.77
N LEU A 133 4.21 -0.31 10.24
CA LEU A 133 3.96 -0.51 8.82
C LEU A 133 3.55 0.82 8.19
N HIS A 134 4.35 1.29 7.24
CA HIS A 134 4.16 2.58 6.58
C HIS A 134 3.63 2.37 5.16
N ALA A 135 2.32 2.45 4.99
CA ALA A 135 1.62 2.27 3.72
C ALA A 135 1.58 3.58 2.90
N ASN A 136 1.81 3.46 1.59
CA ASN A 136 1.87 4.60 0.68
C ASN A 136 0.84 4.47 -0.44
N ASP A 137 -0.02 5.48 -0.55
CA ASP A 137 -1.12 5.57 -1.51
C ASP A 137 -2.14 4.43 -1.45
N TRP A 138 -3.22 4.56 -2.23
CA TRP A 138 -4.34 3.64 -2.24
C TRP A 138 -3.94 2.17 -2.50
N HIS A 139 -2.84 1.94 -3.22
CA HIS A 139 -2.32 0.60 -3.50
C HIS A 139 -1.87 -0.18 -2.26
N ALA A 140 -1.50 0.51 -1.17
CA ALA A 140 -1.14 -0.09 0.11
C ALA A 140 -2.16 0.23 1.20
N ALA A 141 -3.27 0.91 0.87
CA ALA A 141 -4.25 1.42 1.83
C ALA A 141 -5.00 0.34 2.61
N LEU A 142 -4.96 -0.92 2.18
CA LEU A 142 -5.54 -2.03 2.93
C LEU A 142 -4.66 -2.52 4.09
N VAL A 143 -3.40 -2.08 4.19
CA VAL A 143 -2.48 -2.49 5.27
C VAL A 143 -3.06 -2.12 6.66
N PRO A 144 -3.48 -0.87 6.95
CA PRO A 144 -4.13 -0.53 8.22
C PRO A 144 -5.37 -1.37 8.51
N ALA A 145 -6.22 -1.60 7.50
CA ALA A 145 -7.46 -2.36 7.68
C ALA A 145 -7.19 -3.82 8.07
N HIS A 146 -6.21 -4.48 7.41
CA HIS A 146 -5.81 -5.85 7.75
C HIS A 146 -5.15 -5.92 9.12
N CYS A 147 -4.28 -4.97 9.48
CA CYS A 147 -3.70 -4.90 10.82
C CYS A 147 -4.78 -4.78 11.91
N ALA A 148 -5.76 -3.89 11.71
CA ALA A 148 -6.87 -3.70 12.64
C ALA A 148 -7.77 -4.95 12.73
N ALA A 149 -8.11 -5.56 11.58
CA ALA A 149 -8.96 -6.75 11.53
C ALA A 149 -8.33 -7.96 12.24
N LEU A 150 -7.00 -8.07 12.17
CA LEU A 150 -6.23 -9.15 12.80
C LEU A 150 -5.80 -8.82 14.24
N GLY A 151 -6.04 -7.60 14.73
CA GLY A 151 -5.63 -7.17 16.07
C GLY A 151 -4.12 -7.17 16.27
N LEU A 152 -3.36 -6.80 15.23
CA LEU A 152 -1.89 -6.83 15.28
C LEU A 152 -1.34 -5.68 16.13
N PRO A 153 -0.20 -5.89 16.81
CA PRO A 153 0.38 -4.89 17.72
C PRO A 153 1.10 -3.74 16.99
N MET A 154 1.45 -3.92 15.72
CA MET A 154 2.19 -2.93 14.94
C MET A 154 1.36 -1.67 14.71
N LYS A 155 2.02 -0.52 14.78
CA LYS A 155 1.43 0.77 14.42
C LYS A 155 1.40 0.95 12.91
N THR A 156 0.41 1.66 12.41
CA THR A 156 0.26 1.89 10.98
C THR A 156 0.30 3.37 10.66
N VAL A 157 1.13 3.72 9.67
CA VAL A 157 1.22 5.08 9.12
C VAL A 157 0.77 5.02 7.67
N PHE A 158 -0.10 5.94 7.27
CA PHE A 158 -0.56 6.04 5.89
C PHE A 158 -0.13 7.38 5.28
N THR A 159 0.55 7.35 4.14
CA THR A 159 0.92 8.57 3.39
C THR A 159 0.14 8.69 2.10
N ILE A 160 -0.49 9.84 1.91
CA ILE A 160 -1.14 10.24 0.66
C ILE A 160 -0.12 11.03 -0.18
N HIS A 161 0.25 10.50 -1.34
CA HIS A 161 1.05 11.21 -2.34
C HIS A 161 0.18 11.86 -3.41
N ASN A 162 -1.00 11.30 -3.67
CA ASN A 162 -1.95 11.87 -4.62
C ASN A 162 -3.42 11.55 -4.28
N LEU A 163 -4.16 12.56 -3.81
CA LEU A 163 -5.58 12.43 -3.46
C LEU A 163 -6.50 12.16 -4.66
N LYS A 164 -6.03 12.35 -5.90
CA LYS A 164 -6.82 12.09 -7.12
C LYS A 164 -7.14 10.60 -7.27
N TYR A 165 -6.26 9.72 -6.80
CA TYR A 165 -6.41 8.27 -6.95
C TYR A 165 -6.65 7.64 -5.58
N GLN A 166 -7.88 7.24 -5.30
CA GLN A 166 -8.30 6.80 -3.96
C GLN A 166 -8.54 5.29 -3.85
N GLY A 167 -8.57 4.57 -4.98
CA GLY A 167 -8.96 3.17 -5.01
C GLY A 167 -10.43 3.01 -4.64
N GLU A 168 -11.32 3.54 -5.48
CA GLU A 168 -12.77 3.42 -5.32
C GLU A 168 -13.32 2.29 -6.19
N PHE A 169 -14.12 1.41 -5.58
CA PHE A 169 -14.63 0.19 -6.20
C PHE A 169 -16.13 0.00 -5.87
N PRO A 170 -16.90 -0.73 -6.69
CA PRO A 170 -18.31 -1.03 -6.39
C PRO A 170 -18.50 -1.74 -5.03
N ALA A 171 -19.63 -1.51 -4.35
CA ALA A 171 -19.95 -2.13 -3.05
C ALA A 171 -19.73 -3.65 -3.00
N GLY A 172 -20.14 -4.36 -4.06
CA GLY A 172 -20.05 -5.82 -4.14
C GLY A 172 -18.62 -6.37 -3.99
N GLU A 173 -17.64 -5.55 -4.33
CA GLU A 173 -16.22 -5.89 -4.22
C GLU A 173 -15.73 -5.95 -2.77
N PHE A 174 -16.45 -5.41 -1.79
CA PHE A 174 -15.98 -5.44 -0.40
C PHE A 174 -15.71 -6.87 0.09
N SER A 175 -16.55 -7.83 -0.32
CA SER A 175 -16.42 -9.23 0.08
C SER A 175 -15.11 -9.89 -0.40
N SER A 176 -14.50 -9.40 -1.48
CA SER A 176 -13.23 -9.93 -2.00
C SER A 176 -12.03 -9.54 -1.14
N LEU A 177 -12.18 -8.50 -0.31
CA LEU A 177 -11.14 -7.97 0.55
C LEU A 177 -10.75 -8.92 1.69
N GLY A 178 -11.66 -9.81 2.11
CA GLY A 178 -11.44 -10.69 3.25
C GLY A 178 -11.42 -9.97 4.60
N LEU A 179 -12.04 -8.79 4.67
CA LEU A 179 -12.22 -8.02 5.90
C LEU A 179 -13.54 -8.37 6.60
N PRO A 180 -13.64 -8.19 7.93
CA PRO A 180 -14.92 -8.32 8.64
C PRO A 180 -16.00 -7.43 8.04
N SER A 181 -17.23 -7.94 7.91
CA SER A 181 -18.35 -7.21 7.30
C SER A 181 -18.65 -5.86 7.96
N GLY A 182 -18.40 -5.72 9.26
CA GLY A 182 -18.56 -4.46 9.99
C GLY A 182 -17.62 -3.33 9.54
N MET A 183 -16.54 -3.65 8.82
CA MET A 183 -15.66 -2.64 8.22
C MET A 183 -16.22 -2.04 6.92
N TYR A 184 -17.31 -2.60 6.36
CA TYR A 184 -18.11 -1.93 5.34
C TYR A 184 -19.14 -1.02 6.02
N SER A 185 -18.65 0.12 6.51
CA SER A 185 -19.43 1.13 7.22
C SER A 185 -18.88 2.53 6.94
N PRO A 186 -19.65 3.61 7.20
CA PRO A 186 -19.18 4.97 7.08
C PRO A 186 -17.93 5.26 7.94
N GLU A 187 -17.76 4.55 9.06
CA GLU A 187 -16.58 4.60 9.92
C GLU A 187 -15.42 3.72 9.40
N GLY A 188 -15.66 2.90 8.38
CA GLY A 188 -14.69 2.05 7.70
C GLY A 188 -14.53 2.40 6.23
N LEU A 189 -14.65 1.41 5.35
CA LEU A 189 -14.34 1.54 3.92
C LEU A 189 -15.54 1.98 3.06
N GLU A 190 -16.77 1.97 3.58
CA GLU A 190 -17.94 2.37 2.79
C GLU A 190 -17.91 3.86 2.46
N PHE A 191 -18.26 4.22 1.24
CA PHE A 191 -18.30 5.61 0.80
C PHE A 191 -19.44 5.81 -0.22
N TYR A 192 -20.58 6.36 0.22
CA TYR A 192 -21.73 6.64 -0.64
C TYR A 192 -22.19 5.45 -1.50
N GLY A 193 -22.19 4.24 -0.93
CA GLY A 193 -22.56 3.01 -1.62
C GLY A 193 -21.43 2.39 -2.45
N SER A 194 -20.19 2.88 -2.34
CA SER A 194 -18.99 2.26 -2.89
C SER A 194 -18.03 1.82 -1.78
N VAL A 195 -16.90 1.22 -2.17
CA VAL A 195 -15.76 0.91 -1.30
C VAL A 195 -14.64 1.89 -1.65
N ASN A 196 -14.10 2.61 -0.68
CA ASN A 196 -12.97 3.52 -0.87
C ASN A 196 -11.80 3.11 0.04
N LEU A 197 -10.72 2.60 -0.58
CA LEU A 197 -9.57 2.05 0.13
C LEU A 197 -8.80 3.15 0.87
N MET A 198 -8.54 4.28 0.22
CA MET A 198 -7.82 5.40 0.83
C MET A 198 -8.58 5.97 2.03
N LYS A 199 -9.90 6.14 1.93
CA LYS A 199 -10.75 6.53 3.07
C LYS A 199 -10.59 5.57 4.23
N GLY A 200 -10.67 4.26 3.97
CA GLY A 200 -10.46 3.25 4.99
C GLY A 200 -9.10 3.39 5.69
N ALA A 201 -8.02 3.59 4.93
CA ALA A 201 -6.69 3.83 5.50
C ALA A 201 -6.62 5.09 6.35
N VAL A 202 -7.25 6.18 5.90
CA VAL A 202 -7.28 7.45 6.66
C VAL A 202 -7.97 7.28 8.01
N LEU A 203 -9.05 6.48 8.07
CA LEU A 203 -9.81 6.25 9.29
C LEU A 203 -9.17 5.22 10.23
N LEU A 204 -8.46 4.23 9.67
CA LEU A 204 -7.96 3.06 10.41
C LEU A 204 -6.47 3.14 10.76
N ALA A 205 -5.68 4.02 10.12
CA ALA A 205 -4.28 4.20 10.45
C ALA A 205 -4.08 4.95 11.77
N ASP A 206 -3.02 4.61 12.51
CA ASP A 206 -2.66 5.35 13.74
C ASP A 206 -2.17 6.78 13.44
N ALA A 207 -1.60 7.00 12.25
CA ALA A 207 -1.23 8.32 11.77
C ALA A 207 -1.36 8.45 10.25
N VAL A 208 -1.73 9.65 9.80
CA VAL A 208 -1.83 10.00 8.37
C VAL A 208 -0.88 11.14 8.06
N THR A 209 -0.11 11.01 6.98
CA THR A 209 0.81 12.05 6.51
C THR A 209 0.63 12.30 5.02
N THR A 210 1.29 13.34 4.50
CA THR A 210 1.32 13.65 3.08
C THR A 210 2.65 14.33 2.72
N VAL A 211 2.91 14.49 1.43
CA VAL A 211 4.24 14.82 0.89
C VAL A 211 4.70 16.26 1.15
N SER A 212 3.81 17.16 1.57
CA SER A 212 4.22 18.51 1.98
C SER A 212 3.24 19.18 2.95
N PRO A 213 3.70 20.13 3.79
CA PRO A 213 2.82 20.92 4.65
C PRO A 213 1.79 21.75 3.87
N THR A 214 2.17 22.26 2.69
CA THR A 214 1.25 23.00 1.82
C THR A 214 0.14 22.09 1.32
N TYR A 215 0.50 20.91 0.83
CA TYR A 215 -0.49 19.94 0.35
C TYR A 215 -1.40 19.44 1.48
N ALA A 216 -0.86 19.26 2.70
CA ALA A 216 -1.66 18.96 3.88
C ALA A 216 -2.72 20.04 4.15
N LYS A 217 -2.33 21.32 4.08
CA LYS A 217 -3.27 22.44 4.22
C LYS A 217 -4.31 22.47 3.11
N GLU A 218 -3.90 22.24 1.86
CA GLU A 218 -4.81 22.20 0.72
C GLU A 218 -5.88 21.11 0.87
N ILE A 219 -5.50 19.90 1.27
CA ILE A 219 -6.44 18.79 1.52
C ILE A 219 -7.43 19.17 2.64
N GLN A 220 -6.95 19.77 3.73
CA GLN A 220 -7.80 20.20 4.85
C GLN A 220 -8.69 21.41 4.49
N GLU A 221 -8.26 22.28 3.59
CA GLU A 221 -9.00 23.46 3.13
C GLU A 221 -10.00 23.17 2.01
N TRP A 222 -9.79 22.12 1.22
CA TRP A 222 -10.65 21.77 0.10
C TRP A 222 -12.12 21.58 0.55
N HIS A 223 -12.33 21.00 1.73
CA HIS A 223 -13.66 20.88 2.35
C HIS A 223 -14.33 22.24 2.67
N ARG A 224 -13.53 23.29 2.91
CA ARG A 224 -14.04 24.66 3.17
C ARG A 224 -14.44 25.39 1.89
N ARG A 225 -13.80 25.13 0.75
CA ARG A 225 -14.09 25.80 -0.53
C ARG A 225 -15.18 25.11 -1.35
N GLY A 226 -15.31 23.78 -1.26
CA GLY A 226 -16.38 23.04 -1.93
C GLY A 226 -17.80 23.43 -1.51
N LYS A 227 -17.99 23.99 -0.30
CA LYS A 227 -19.29 24.53 0.15
C LYS A 227 -19.63 25.91 -0.43
N LEU A 228 -18.69 26.62 -1.04
CA LEU A 228 -18.91 27.96 -1.60
C LEU A 228 -19.21 27.95 -3.10
N GLU A 229 -18.92 26.85 -3.82
CA GLU A 229 -19.02 26.83 -5.29
C GLU A 229 -19.90 25.72 -5.90
N SER A 230 -20.44 24.76 -5.15
CA SER A 230 -21.36 23.76 -5.71
C SER A 230 -22.76 23.85 -5.10
N GLY A 231 -23.67 24.45 -5.87
CA GLY A 231 -25.11 24.27 -5.77
C GLY A 231 -25.61 22.89 -6.19
N ASP A 232 -24.74 21.88 -6.24
CA ASP A 232 -25.12 20.48 -6.41
C ASP A 232 -24.74 19.72 -5.14
N ARG A 233 -25.77 19.20 -4.48
CA ARG A 233 -25.72 18.28 -3.34
C ARG A 233 -26.14 16.88 -3.85
N PRO A 234 -26.11 15.91 -2.93
CA PRO A 234 -24.97 15.17 -2.42
C PRO A 234 -24.68 13.93 -3.29
#